data_AF-A0A0F9QZG2-F1
#
_entry.id   AF-A0A0F9QZG2-F1
#
_cell.length_a   1.000
_cell.length_b   1.000
_cell.length_c   1.000
_cell.angle_alpha   90.00
_cell.angle_beta   90.00
_cell.angle_gamma   90.00
#
_symmetry.space_group_name_H-M   'P 1'
#
loop_
_entity.id
_entity.type
_entity.pdbx_description
1 polymer ?
#
loop_
_entity_poly.entity_id
_entity_poly.type
_entity_poly.pdbx_seq_one_letter_code
_entity_poly.pdbx_strand_id
1 'polypeptide(L)'
;MEYSLHLKMVMIFAHPKVRAYLLKHGLVYTFRKNHKKTSDGIRLQIGKDWATDRRTGNKIADIYITPMEPVDEDNLTQVLAKYVCQSGFYLSSILGKTDSAMSAWVTAIKQLNKNKPTQGWIYKVDVLEDL
;
A
#
# COMPACT_ATOMS: atom_id res chain seq x y z
N MET A 1 14.06 28.39 16.19
CA MET A 1 14.45 27.83 14.88
C MET A 1 13.67 26.53 14.71
N GLU A 2 12.44 26.65 14.22
CA GLU A 2 11.57 25.48 13.99
C GLU A 2 12.05 24.78 12.73
N TYR A 3 12.65 23.60 12.89
CA TYR A 3 12.79 22.66 11.80
C TYR A 3 11.39 22.16 11.45
N SER A 4 10.70 22.88 10.56
CA SER A 4 9.59 22.31 9.81
C SER A 4 10.19 21.21 8.96
N LEU A 5 10.32 20.02 9.54
CA LEU A 5 10.45 18.78 8.80
C LEU A 5 9.16 18.69 7.98
N HIS A 6 9.18 19.32 6.80
CA HIS A 6 8.49 18.80 5.64
C HIS A 6 9.04 17.38 5.47
N LEU A 7 8.47 16.46 6.26
CA LEU A 7 8.62 15.03 6.05
C LEU A 7 8.08 14.86 4.64
N LYS A 8 8.98 14.88 3.66
CA LYS A 8 8.75 14.28 2.36
C LYS A 8 8.20 12.92 2.72
N MET A 9 6.90 12.76 2.60
CA MET A 9 6.29 11.48 2.90
C MET A 9 6.95 10.50 1.95
N VAL A 10 7.15 9.26 2.36
CA VAL A 10 7.79 8.26 1.51
C VAL A 10 6.88 7.05 1.59
N MET A 11 6.56 6.47 0.45
CA MET A 11 5.72 5.30 0.43
C MET A 11 6.57 4.03 0.60
N ILE A 12 6.57 3.45 1.81
CA ILE A 12 7.37 2.26 2.13
C ILE A 12 6.64 0.98 1.66
N PHE A 13 7.17 0.28 0.66
CA PHE A 13 6.72 -1.03 0.19
C PHE A 13 7.49 -2.16 0.88
N ALA A 14 7.16 -2.39 2.15
CA ALA A 14 7.85 -3.38 2.99
C ALA A 14 7.70 -4.82 2.45
N HIS A 15 6.52 -5.18 1.93
CA HIS A 15 6.29 -6.53 1.42
C HIS A 15 6.93 -6.74 0.05
N PRO A 16 7.82 -7.73 -0.13
CA PRO A 16 8.57 -7.94 -1.36
C PRO A 16 7.68 -8.24 -2.57
N LYS A 17 6.56 -8.97 -2.39
CA LYS A 17 5.63 -9.26 -3.50
C LYS A 17 4.96 -8.02 -4.07
N VAL A 18 4.52 -7.10 -3.20
CA VAL A 18 3.87 -5.84 -3.62
C VAL A 18 4.88 -4.96 -4.34
N ARG A 19 6.10 -4.86 -3.79
CA ARG A 19 7.20 -4.11 -4.40
C ARG A 19 7.59 -4.66 -5.78
N ALA A 20 7.81 -5.97 -5.89
CA ALA A 20 8.16 -6.61 -7.15
C ALA A 20 7.05 -6.44 -8.20
N TYR A 21 5.79 -6.52 -7.78
CA TYR A 21 4.66 -6.30 -8.67
C TYR A 21 4.61 -4.86 -9.19
N LEU A 22 4.75 -3.87 -8.31
CA LEU A 22 4.80 -2.45 -8.69
C LEU A 22 5.90 -2.18 -9.72
N LEU A 23 7.13 -2.62 -9.45
CA LEU A 23 8.27 -2.37 -10.33
C LEU A 23 8.15 -3.10 -11.68
N LYS A 24 7.49 -4.26 -11.70
CA LYS A 24 7.30 -5.04 -12.92
C LYS A 24 6.15 -4.50 -13.80
N HIS A 25 5.07 -4.06 -13.17
CA HIS A 25 3.82 -3.74 -13.86
C HIS A 25 3.51 -2.24 -13.94
N GLY A 26 4.31 -1.40 -13.29
CA GLY A 26 4.11 0.05 -13.23
C GLY A 26 2.91 0.48 -12.36
N LEU A 27 2.17 -0.46 -11.79
CA LEU A 27 0.96 -0.20 -11.01
C LEU A 27 0.76 -1.27 -9.94
N VAL A 28 0.33 -0.86 -8.75
CA VAL A 28 -0.13 -1.79 -7.71
C VAL A 28 -1.26 -1.19 -6.88
N TYR A 29 -2.19 -2.05 -6.46
CA TYR A 29 -3.12 -1.74 -5.37
C TYR A 29 -2.53 -2.22 -4.04
N THR A 30 -2.41 -1.32 -3.07
CA THR A 30 -1.85 -1.64 -1.76
C THR A 30 -2.71 -1.11 -0.64
N PHE A 31 -2.86 -1.92 0.41
CA PHE A 31 -3.43 -1.49 1.68
C PHE A 31 -2.41 -0.68 2.48
N ARG A 32 -2.87 0.39 3.11
CA ARG A 32 -2.12 1.13 4.13
C ARG A 32 -3.01 1.34 5.34
N LYS A 33 -2.48 1.08 6.52
CA LYS A 33 -3.13 1.42 7.78
C LYS A 33 -3.21 2.94 7.92
N ASN A 34 -4.29 3.43 8.51
CA ASN A 34 -4.39 4.85 8.86
C ASN A 34 -3.25 5.24 9.80
N HIS A 35 -2.46 6.23 9.40
CA HIS A 35 -1.50 6.87 10.28
C HIS A 35 -2.23 7.95 11.08
N LYS A 36 -2.22 7.82 12.40
CA LYS A 36 -2.65 8.91 13.29
C LYS A 36 -1.68 10.07 13.09
N LYS A 37 -2.14 11.24 12.65
CA LYS A 37 -1.46 12.51 12.92
C LYS A 37 -2.33 13.37 13.83
N THR A 38 -1.63 14.23 14.56
CA THR A 38 -2.10 15.10 15.65
C THR A 38 -3.28 15.99 15.24
N SER A 39 -4.19 16.21 16.20
CA SER A 39 -5.40 17.06 16.24
C SER A 39 -6.47 16.96 15.13
N ASP A 40 -6.12 16.70 13.87
CA ASP A 40 -7.01 17.03 12.73
C ASP A 40 -7.57 15.81 11.96
N GLY A 41 -7.31 14.59 12.41
CA GLY A 41 -7.88 13.35 11.86
C GLY A 41 -6.98 12.56 10.92
N ILE A 42 -7.58 11.69 10.09
CA ILE A 42 -6.87 10.80 9.15
C ILE A 42 -6.48 11.60 7.90
N ARG A 43 -5.18 11.78 7.67
CA ARG A 43 -4.67 12.39 6.43
C ARG A 43 -4.27 11.33 5.42
N LEU A 44 -4.96 11.29 4.29
CA LEU A 44 -4.61 10.42 3.17
C LEU A 44 -3.33 10.91 2.50
N GLN A 45 -2.50 9.96 2.07
CA GLN A 45 -1.37 10.23 1.19
C GLN A 45 -1.87 10.29 -0.25
N ILE A 46 -1.67 11.43 -0.93
CA ILE A 46 -2.21 11.69 -2.27
C ILE A 46 -1.15 12.42 -3.09
N GLY A 47 -1.08 12.14 -4.38
CA GLY A 47 -0.27 12.88 -5.34
C GLY A 47 1.11 12.28 -5.57
N LYS A 48 2.03 13.10 -6.07
CA LYS A 48 3.40 12.70 -6.42
C LYS A 48 4.21 12.43 -5.15
N ASP A 49 4.90 11.30 -5.14
CA ASP A 49 5.81 10.90 -4.08
C ASP A 49 6.89 9.95 -4.63
N TRP A 50 7.68 9.32 -3.76
CA TRP A 50 8.63 8.28 -4.11
C TRP A 50 8.49 7.05 -3.21
N ALA A 51 8.81 5.90 -3.78
CA ALA A 51 8.76 4.61 -3.14
C ALA A 51 10.12 4.23 -2.53
N THR A 52 10.08 3.45 -1.44
CA THR A 52 11.25 2.78 -0.86
C THR A 52 10.85 1.41 -0.31
N ASP A 53 11.82 0.54 -0.01
CA ASP A 53 11.58 -0.79 0.56
C ASP A 53 11.51 -0.79 2.10
N ARG A 54 12.18 0.15 2.77
CA ARG A 54 12.23 0.25 4.24
C ARG A 54 12.41 1.70 4.71
N ARG A 55 12.23 1.92 6.02
CA ARG A 55 12.58 3.20 6.64
C ARG A 55 14.08 3.46 6.41
N THR A 56 14.43 4.67 5.95
CA THR A 56 15.78 5.06 5.50
C THR A 56 16.34 4.22 4.34
N GLY A 57 15.49 3.54 3.57
CA GLY A 57 15.90 2.87 2.34
C GLY A 57 16.18 3.85 1.21
N ASN A 58 16.80 3.34 0.14
CA ASN A 58 17.02 4.11 -1.09
C ASN A 58 15.71 4.28 -1.84
N LYS A 59 15.64 5.31 -2.68
CA LYS A 59 14.55 5.50 -3.62
C LYS A 59 14.55 4.35 -4.64
N ILE A 60 13.38 3.75 -4.86
CA ILE A 60 13.20 2.67 -5.84
C ILE A 60 12.37 3.08 -7.06
N ALA A 61 11.50 4.09 -6.93
CA ALA A 61 10.69 4.64 -8.02
C ALA A 61 10.11 6.00 -7.61
N ASP A 62 9.87 6.89 -8.57
CA ASP A 62 8.87 7.95 -8.41
C ASP A 62 7.47 7.37 -8.62
N ILE A 63 6.49 7.88 -7.88
CA ILE A 63 5.14 7.33 -7.87
C ILE A 63 4.07 8.42 -7.80
N TYR A 64 2.88 8.06 -8.25
CA TYR A 64 1.66 8.82 -8.04
C TYR A 64 0.66 7.99 -7.22
N ILE A 65 0.11 8.59 -6.17
CA ILE A 65 -0.72 7.90 -5.18
C ILE A 65 -2.15 8.43 -5.26
N THR A 66 -3.08 7.51 -5.49
CA THR A 66 -4.52 7.79 -5.53
C THR A 66 -5.24 6.97 -4.46
N PRO A 67 -5.91 7.60 -3.47
CA PRO A 67 -6.76 6.88 -2.53
C PRO A 67 -7.99 6.34 -3.26
N MET A 68 -8.35 5.09 -2.99
CA MET A 68 -9.44 4.40 -3.69
C MET A 68 -10.64 4.20 -2.80
N GLU A 69 -10.47 3.44 -1.70
CA GLU A 69 -11.58 3.03 -0.85
C GLU A 69 -11.10 2.87 0.60
N PRO A 70 -11.86 3.36 1.60
CA PRO A 70 -11.58 3.07 3.00
C PRO A 70 -11.80 1.58 3.29
N VAL A 71 -11.04 1.08 4.26
CA VAL A 71 -11.09 -0.31 4.69
C VAL A 71 -11.23 -0.34 6.20
N ASP A 72 -12.17 -1.14 6.69
CA ASP A 72 -12.33 -1.47 8.10
C ASP A 72 -12.43 -2.99 8.32
N GLU A 73 -12.67 -3.41 9.56
CA GLU A 73 -12.78 -4.84 9.88
C GLU A 73 -14.00 -5.53 9.28
N ASP A 74 -15.09 -4.77 9.03
CA ASP A 74 -16.35 -5.29 8.53
C ASP A 74 -16.30 -5.47 7.00
N ASN A 75 -15.58 -4.61 6.30
CA ASN A 75 -15.52 -4.61 4.84
C ASN A 75 -14.20 -5.14 4.24
N LEU A 76 -13.19 -5.46 5.05
CA LEU A 76 -11.84 -5.83 4.61
C LEU A 76 -11.84 -6.82 3.44
N THR A 77 -12.49 -7.96 3.59
CA THR A 77 -12.50 -9.02 2.58
C THR A 77 -13.17 -8.57 1.28
N GLN A 78 -14.31 -7.87 1.40
CA GLN A 78 -15.06 -7.38 0.25
C GLN A 78 -14.26 -6.35 -0.55
N VAL A 79 -13.61 -5.40 0.13
CA VAL A 79 -12.80 -4.38 -0.51
C VAL A 79 -11.56 -5.00 -1.16
N LEU A 80 -10.82 -5.86 -0.45
CA LEU A 80 -9.62 -6.50 -1.00
C LEU A 80 -9.92 -7.37 -2.22
N ALA A 81 -11.07 -8.05 -2.25
CA ALA A 81 -11.47 -8.88 -3.39
C ALA A 81 -11.54 -8.09 -4.71
N LYS A 82 -11.90 -6.80 -4.68
CA LYS A 82 -11.96 -5.93 -5.87
C LYS A 82 -10.59 -5.68 -6.50
N TYR A 83 -9.53 -5.71 -5.67
CA TYR A 83 -8.20 -5.20 -6.04
C TYR A 83 -7.11 -6.29 -6.05
N VAL A 84 -7.40 -7.49 -5.55
CA VAL A 84 -6.39 -8.54 -5.33
C VAL A 84 -5.63 -8.93 -6.59
N CYS A 85 -6.27 -8.90 -7.77
CA CYS A 85 -5.66 -9.21 -9.06
C CYS A 85 -4.41 -8.35 -9.34
N GLN A 86 -4.37 -7.14 -8.83
CA GLN A 86 -3.29 -6.17 -9.04
C GLN A 86 -2.57 -5.79 -7.73
N SER A 87 -2.60 -6.68 -6.73
CA SER A 87 -1.98 -6.47 -5.42
C SER A 87 -0.55 -7.03 -5.30
N GLY A 88 -0.12 -7.84 -6.29
CA GLY A 88 1.09 -8.68 -6.19
C GLY A 88 0.89 -10.05 -5.54
N PHE A 89 -0.31 -10.36 -5.03
CA PHE A 89 -0.61 -11.67 -4.45
C PHE A 89 -1.28 -12.65 -5.42
N TYR A 90 -2.00 -12.14 -6.44
CA TYR A 90 -2.73 -12.97 -7.41
C TYR A 90 -1.84 -13.91 -8.22
N LEU A 91 -0.74 -13.40 -8.78
CA LEU A 91 0.19 -14.20 -9.59
C LEU A 91 0.90 -15.31 -8.79
N SER A 92 0.85 -15.25 -7.46
CA SER A 92 1.51 -16.23 -6.59
C SER A 92 0.56 -17.30 -6.05
N SER A 93 -0.73 -17.25 -6.35
CA SER A 93 -1.66 -18.30 -5.94
C SER A 93 -1.60 -19.48 -6.92
N ILE A 94 -1.41 -20.68 -6.36
CA ILE A 94 -1.45 -21.94 -7.10
C ILE A 94 -2.83 -21.99 -7.80
N LEU A 95 -2.84 -21.96 -9.14
CA LEU A 95 -4.02 -21.97 -10.02
C LEU A 95 -4.83 -20.67 -10.14
N GLY A 96 -4.28 -19.48 -9.86
CA GLY A 96 -5.00 -18.21 -10.09
C GLY A 96 -6.28 -18.07 -9.27
N LYS A 97 -6.37 -18.82 -8.15
CA LYS A 97 -7.52 -18.78 -7.26
C LYS A 97 -7.50 -17.50 -6.45
N THR A 98 -8.52 -16.67 -6.65
CA THR A 98 -8.71 -15.38 -5.98
C THR A 98 -8.69 -15.53 -4.45
N ASP A 99 -9.30 -16.58 -3.90
CA ASP A 99 -9.39 -16.79 -2.45
C ASP A 99 -8.01 -17.01 -1.80
N SER A 100 -7.13 -17.76 -2.47
CA SER A 100 -5.77 -18.01 -1.97
C SER A 100 -4.92 -16.73 -2.01
N ALA A 101 -5.04 -15.94 -3.08
CA ALA A 101 -4.36 -14.66 -3.20
C ALA A 101 -4.86 -13.65 -2.16
N MET A 102 -6.18 -13.59 -1.93
CA MET A 102 -6.81 -12.71 -0.96
C MET A 102 -6.39 -13.10 0.46
N SER A 103 -6.42 -14.39 0.81
CA SER A 103 -5.94 -14.89 2.10
C SER A 103 -4.46 -14.55 2.34
N ALA A 104 -3.60 -14.70 1.32
CA ALA A 104 -2.20 -14.32 1.40
C ALA A 104 -2.02 -12.81 1.60
N TRP A 105 -2.82 -11.98 0.93
CA TRP A 105 -2.77 -10.53 1.09
C TRP A 105 -3.22 -10.09 2.49
N VAL A 106 -4.33 -10.63 3.00
CA VAL A 106 -4.81 -10.41 4.37
C VAL A 106 -3.74 -10.83 5.39
N THR A 107 -3.08 -11.96 5.15
CA THR A 107 -2.00 -12.45 6.02
C THR A 107 -0.82 -11.49 6.06
N ALA A 108 -0.36 -11.00 4.90
CA ALA A 108 0.72 -10.02 4.82
C ALA A 108 0.36 -8.70 5.52
N ILE A 109 -0.88 -8.23 5.34
CA ILE A 109 -1.41 -7.05 6.03
C ILE A 109 -1.36 -7.23 7.55
N LYS A 110 -1.79 -8.39 8.07
CA LYS A 110 -1.72 -8.71 9.50
C LYS A 110 -0.28 -8.80 10.01
N GLN A 111 0.64 -9.39 9.25
CA GLN A 111 2.05 -9.51 9.66
C GLN A 111 2.76 -8.15 9.74
N LEU A 112 2.45 -7.23 8.83
CA LEU A 112 3.04 -5.89 8.82
C LEU A 112 2.47 -4.95 9.88
N ASN A 113 1.29 -5.26 10.43
CA ASN A 113 0.62 -4.45 11.42
C ASN A 113 0.55 -5.24 12.74
N LYS A 114 1.41 -4.89 13.72
CA LYS A 114 1.49 -5.57 15.04
C LYS A 114 0.13 -5.73 15.77
N ASN A 115 -0.90 -4.99 15.38
CA ASN A 115 -2.29 -5.13 15.83
C ASN A 115 -3.19 -5.37 14.60
N LYS A 116 -4.29 -6.12 14.75
CA LYS A 116 -5.31 -6.30 13.70
C LYS A 116 -5.57 -4.96 13.00
N PRO A 117 -5.27 -4.82 11.70
CA PRO A 117 -5.49 -3.57 11.01
C PRO A 117 -7.00 -3.41 10.83
N THR A 118 -7.62 -2.67 11.75
CA THR A 118 -9.06 -2.45 11.78
C THR A 118 -9.49 -1.25 10.96
N GLN A 119 -8.55 -0.38 10.52
CA GLN A 119 -8.84 0.79 9.69
C GLN A 119 -7.66 1.18 8.80
N GLY A 120 -7.93 1.41 7.53
CA GLY A 120 -6.95 1.83 6.52
C GLY A 120 -7.62 2.24 5.23
N TRP A 121 -6.81 2.29 4.16
CA TRP A 121 -7.27 2.62 2.81
C TRP A 121 -6.57 1.74 1.80
N ILE A 122 -7.29 1.45 0.71
CA ILE A 122 -6.67 1.01 -0.54
C ILE A 122 -6.16 2.23 -1.29
N TYR A 123 -4.92 2.11 -1.73
CA TYR A 123 -4.28 3.06 -2.62
C TYR A 123 -3.99 2.37 -3.95
N LYS A 124 -4.31 3.04 -5.04
CA LYS A 124 -3.69 2.80 -6.34
C LYS A 124 -2.38 3.58 -6.38
N VAL A 125 -1.31 2.90 -6.76
CA VAL A 125 0.02 3.50 -6.86
C VAL A 125 0.56 3.20 -8.24
N ASP A 126 0.81 4.26 -9.01
CA ASP A 126 1.41 4.22 -10.34
C ASP A 126 2.88 4.62 -10.23
N VAL A 127 3.77 3.93 -10.95
CA VAL A 127 5.14 4.40 -11.19
C VAL A 127 5.05 5.56 -12.17
N LEU A 128 5.74 6.66 -11.86
CA LEU A 128 5.96 7.73 -12.80
C LEU A 128 7.15 7.34 -13.65
N GLU A 129 6.93 7.09 -14.95
CA GLU A 129 8.05 7.00 -15.89
C GLU A 129 8.73 8.37 -15.97
N ASP A 130 10.05 8.38 -16.05
CA ASP A 130 10.80 9.58 -16.43
C ASP A 130 10.36 9.94 -17.86
N LEU A 131 9.52 10.97 -17.99
CA LEU A 131 9.17 11.59 -19.28
C LEU A 131 10.40 12.22 -19.93
#